data_AF-A0A3N4SXC2-F1
#
_entry.id   AF-A0A3N4SXC2-F1
#
_cell.length_a   1.000
_cell.length_b   1.000
_cell.length_c   1.000
_cell.angle_alpha   90.00
_cell.angle_beta   90.00
_cell.angle_gamma   90.00
#
_symmetry.space_group_name_H-M   'P 1'
#
loop_
_entity.id
_entity.type
_entity.pdbx_description
1 polymer ?
#
loop_
_entity_poly.entity_id
_entity_poly.type
_entity_poly.pdbx_seq_one_letter_code
_entity_poly.pdbx_strand_id
1 'polypeptide(L)'
;MSVIFFDIGETLAHPHVGPDGSLELQPLPRVIAVLDALREVRKGIISNPGSDDGAVARAAGALAQAFPGRFTDEALVHWGAKDSRGIFDRAVASTGGTTADGCVFVGENAQERAFAREAGLRTAPHPVFTVAAMENRPVFRARIELPDGQGQAALTAAMDGAEAVPVRVVSQRLVVVMATERGTEVLEHAGFAVAVEGGVEVQAEAEKFVSDLLARGEAVFEGEEPTPRTTHVVKREDDGRLTVRRLRFSR
;
A
#
# COMPACT_ATOMS: atom_id res chain seq x y z
N MET A 1 17.48 10.43 10.88
CA MET A 1 16.23 11.05 10.38
C MET A 1 15.60 10.07 9.42
N SER A 2 14.28 9.96 9.37
CA SER A 2 13.64 9.02 8.45
C SER A 2 13.70 9.50 7.00
N VAL A 3 13.78 8.57 6.06
CA VAL A 3 13.59 8.84 4.62
C VAL A 3 12.37 8.06 4.14
N ILE A 4 11.49 8.73 3.40
CA ILE A 4 10.26 8.12 2.90
C ILE A 4 10.36 7.97 1.39
N PHE A 5 10.17 6.76 0.89
CA PHE A 5 10.03 6.46 -0.52
C PHE A 5 8.58 6.17 -0.83
N PHE A 6 8.05 6.81 -1.87
CA PHE A 6 6.70 6.56 -2.36
C PHE A 6 6.75 5.84 -3.69
N ASP A 7 5.87 4.86 -3.88
CA ASP A 7 5.43 4.50 -5.22
C ASP A 7 4.53 5.60 -5.82
N ILE A 8 4.33 5.58 -7.13
CA ILE A 8 3.49 6.57 -7.83
C ILE A 8 2.09 6.00 -8.10
N GLY A 9 2.00 4.94 -8.91
CA GLY A 9 0.74 4.44 -9.45
C GLY A 9 -0.16 3.89 -8.36
N GLU A 10 -1.41 4.34 -8.31
CA GLU A 10 -2.39 3.92 -7.29
C GLU A 10 -1.95 4.16 -5.83
N THR A 11 -0.85 4.90 -5.63
CA THR A 11 -0.29 5.25 -4.32
C THR A 11 -0.29 6.77 -4.12
N LEU A 12 0.36 7.51 -5.01
CA LEU A 12 0.35 8.98 -5.02
C LEU A 12 -0.67 9.52 -6.01
N ALA A 13 -0.84 8.86 -7.15
CA ALA A 13 -1.67 9.34 -8.25
C ALA A 13 -2.24 8.20 -9.09
N HIS A 14 -3.36 8.48 -9.76
CA HIS A 14 -3.81 7.70 -10.91
C HIS A 14 -3.01 8.13 -12.16
N PRO A 15 -2.29 7.21 -12.84
CA PRO A 15 -1.62 7.52 -14.09
C PRO A 15 -2.61 7.51 -15.26
N HIS A 16 -2.59 8.56 -16.06
CA HIS A 16 -3.37 8.69 -17.29
C HIS A 16 -2.42 8.79 -18.49
N VAL A 17 -2.47 7.79 -19.37
CA VAL A 17 -1.66 7.78 -20.60
C VAL A 17 -2.50 8.34 -21.75
N GLY A 18 -2.04 9.45 -22.33
CA GLY A 18 -2.66 10.09 -23.48
C GLY A 18 -2.45 9.30 -24.78
N PRO A 19 -3.23 9.60 -25.84
CA PRO A 19 -3.12 8.91 -27.14
C PRO A 19 -1.78 9.17 -27.85
N ASP A 20 -1.07 10.23 -27.49
CA ASP A 20 0.28 10.58 -27.95
C ASP A 20 1.40 9.95 -27.09
N GLY A 21 1.03 9.12 -26.11
CA GLY A 21 1.96 8.52 -25.16
C GLY A 21 2.37 9.46 -24.03
N SER A 22 1.80 10.67 -23.92
CA SER A 22 1.98 11.54 -22.75
C SER A 22 1.48 10.86 -21.48
N LEU A 23 2.07 11.22 -20.33
CA LEU A 23 1.67 10.72 -19.03
C LEU A 23 1.28 11.89 -18.15
N GLU A 24 0.05 11.86 -17.65
CA GLU A 24 -0.45 12.75 -16.62
C GLU A 24 -0.65 11.96 -15.32
N LEU A 25 -0.32 12.57 -14.19
CA LEU A 25 -0.57 11.99 -12.86
C LEU A 25 -1.64 12.82 -12.17
N GLN A 26 -2.79 12.21 -11.90
CA GLN A 26 -3.84 12.83 -11.11
C GLN A 26 -3.66 12.44 -9.63
N PRO A 27 -3.26 13.36 -8.72
CA PRO A 27 -3.03 13.02 -7.33
C PRO A 27 -4.28 12.39 -6.67
N LEU A 28 -4.06 11.34 -5.88
CA LEU A 28 -5.13 10.71 -5.10
C LEU A 28 -5.61 11.64 -3.98
N PRO A 29 -6.85 11.43 -3.47
CA PRO A 29 -7.36 12.18 -2.34
C PRO A 29 -6.39 12.22 -1.17
N ARG A 30 -6.24 13.40 -0.56
CA ARG A 30 -5.41 13.67 0.63
C ARG A 30 -3.90 13.53 0.44
N VAL A 31 -3.40 13.05 -0.70
CA VAL A 31 -1.95 12.90 -0.94
C VAL A 31 -1.22 14.23 -0.80
N ILE A 32 -1.74 15.30 -1.41
CA ILE A 32 -1.10 16.62 -1.32
C ILE A 32 -1.01 17.10 0.14
N ALA A 33 -2.10 16.97 0.91
CA ALA A 33 -2.12 17.35 2.33
C ALA A 33 -1.12 16.52 3.16
N VAL A 34 -0.99 15.22 2.87
CA VAL A 34 0.01 14.35 3.51
C VAL A 34 1.43 14.80 3.17
N LEU A 35 1.73 15.06 1.90
CA LEU A 35 3.06 15.51 1.48
C LEU A 35 3.43 16.86 2.09
N ASP A 36 2.46 17.77 2.25
CA ASP A 36 2.65 19.09 2.88
C ASP A 36 2.89 18.98 4.40
N ALA A 37 2.20 18.05 5.07
CA ALA A 37 2.45 17.73 6.47
C ALA A 37 3.85 17.12 6.68
N LEU A 38 4.37 16.42 5.67
CA LEU A 38 5.69 15.79 5.68
C LEU A 38 6.79 16.67 5.07
N ARG A 39 6.55 17.97 4.84
CA ARG A 39 7.50 18.85 4.09
C ARG A 39 8.94 18.81 4.59
N GLU A 40 9.16 18.70 5.90
CA GLU A 40 10.50 18.67 6.53
C GLU A 40 11.19 17.30 6.49
N VAL A 41 10.48 16.24 6.08
CA VAL A 41 11.03 14.89 5.97
C VAL A 41 11.63 14.70 4.57
N ARG A 42 12.78 14.02 4.45
CA ARG A 42 13.35 13.66 3.15
C ARG A 42 12.45 12.65 2.45
N LYS A 43 12.11 12.93 1.19
CA LYS A 43 11.16 12.16 0.38
C LYS A 43 11.79 11.77 -0.95
N GLY A 44 11.52 10.56 -1.39
CA GLY A 44 11.98 9.98 -2.64
C GLY A 44 10.88 9.18 -3.33
N ILE A 45 11.23 8.61 -4.47
CA ILE A 45 10.35 7.76 -5.28
C ILE A 45 11.02 6.42 -5.52
N ILE A 46 10.25 5.34 -5.43
CA ILE A 46 10.61 4.05 -6.02
C ILE A 46 9.42 3.60 -6.84
N SER A 47 9.52 3.67 -8.17
CA SER A 47 8.39 3.34 -9.05
C SER A 47 8.84 2.70 -10.35
N ASN A 48 7.96 1.91 -10.97
CA ASN A 48 8.22 1.25 -12.24
C ASN A 48 7.53 2.03 -13.38
N PRO A 49 8.27 2.77 -14.23
CA PRO A 49 7.66 3.55 -15.29
C PRO A 49 7.29 2.71 -16.53
N GLY A 50 7.63 1.41 -16.55
CA GLY A 50 7.54 0.54 -17.73
C GLY A 50 8.86 0.44 -18.48
N SER A 51 8.86 -0.37 -19.55
CA SER A 51 10.07 -0.73 -20.31
C SER A 51 10.27 0.07 -21.61
N ASP A 52 9.31 0.89 -22.00
CA ASP A 52 9.35 1.59 -23.29
C ASP A 52 10.38 2.72 -23.30
N ASP A 53 10.90 3.02 -24.49
CA ASP A 53 11.82 4.15 -24.68
C ASP A 53 11.18 5.46 -24.18
N GLY A 54 11.95 6.19 -23.36
CA GLY A 54 11.51 7.44 -22.75
C GLY A 54 10.51 7.31 -21.60
N ALA A 55 10.13 6.10 -21.17
CA ALA A 55 9.19 5.89 -20.06
C ALA A 55 9.63 6.62 -18.77
N VAL A 56 10.92 6.52 -18.42
CA VAL A 56 11.53 7.22 -17.28
C VAL A 56 11.38 8.74 -17.41
N ALA A 57 11.70 9.29 -18.60
CA ALA A 57 11.63 10.73 -18.83
C ALA A 57 10.19 11.26 -18.73
N ARG A 58 9.22 10.50 -19.25
CA ARG A 58 7.79 10.82 -19.14
C ARG A 58 7.32 10.76 -17.68
N ALA A 59 7.69 9.71 -16.94
CA ALA A 59 7.35 9.57 -15.53
C ALA A 59 7.96 10.70 -14.67
N ALA A 60 9.23 11.04 -14.89
CA ALA A 60 9.87 12.15 -14.19
C ALA A 60 9.21 13.51 -14.51
N GLY A 61 8.88 13.75 -15.79
CA GLY A 61 8.16 14.97 -16.20
C GLY A 61 6.78 15.07 -15.57
N ALA A 62 6.00 13.98 -15.59
CA ALA A 62 4.67 13.92 -14.99
C ALA A 62 4.71 14.10 -13.46
N LEU A 63 5.70 13.48 -12.79
CA LEU A 63 5.94 13.64 -11.36
C LEU A 63 6.22 15.11 -11.01
N ALA A 64 7.10 15.78 -11.75
CA ALA A 64 7.46 17.17 -11.52
C ALA A 64 6.25 18.12 -11.72
N GLN A 65 5.39 17.82 -12.70
CA GLN A 65 4.18 18.60 -12.96
C GLN A 65 3.11 18.41 -11.88
N ALA A 66 2.85 17.16 -11.47
CA ALA A 66 1.80 16.86 -10.49
C ALA A 66 2.20 17.19 -9.03
N PHE A 67 3.49 17.12 -8.71
CA PHE A 67 4.02 17.32 -7.36
C PHE A 67 5.17 18.34 -7.32
N PRO A 68 4.94 19.59 -7.75
CA PRO A 68 5.99 20.59 -7.88
C PRO A 68 6.66 20.84 -6.52
N GLY A 69 8.00 20.75 -6.51
CA GLY A 69 8.83 21.02 -5.34
C GLY A 69 8.79 19.98 -4.22
N ARG A 70 8.10 18.83 -4.39
CA ARG A 70 7.94 17.83 -3.32
C ARG A 70 8.97 16.70 -3.34
N PHE A 71 9.58 16.43 -4.50
CA PHE A 71 10.61 15.40 -4.70
C PHE A 71 11.84 16.02 -5.37
N THR A 72 12.63 16.77 -4.58
CA THR A 72 13.76 17.57 -5.08
C THR A 72 15.12 16.88 -4.99
N ASP A 73 15.21 15.80 -4.22
CA ASP A 73 16.45 15.01 -4.06
C ASP A 73 16.49 13.91 -5.12
N GLU A 74 17.12 14.19 -6.26
CA GLU A 74 17.22 13.25 -7.38
C GLU A 74 17.90 11.93 -6.99
N ALA A 75 18.78 11.94 -5.97
CA ALA A 75 19.42 10.73 -5.49
C ALA A 75 18.44 9.77 -4.78
N LEU A 76 17.25 10.26 -4.39
CA LEU A 76 16.19 9.46 -3.78
C LEU A 76 15.12 9.02 -4.80
N VAL A 77 15.31 9.26 -6.10
CA VAL A 77 14.39 8.84 -7.15
C VAL A 77 14.94 7.60 -7.86
N HIS A 78 14.25 6.48 -7.71
CA HIS A 78 14.64 5.18 -8.26
C HIS A 78 13.56 4.66 -9.21
N TRP A 79 13.96 4.42 -10.45
CA TRP A 79 13.09 3.85 -11.48
C TRP A 79 13.43 2.39 -11.73
N GLY A 80 12.41 1.52 -11.74
CA GLY A 80 12.56 0.13 -12.13
C GLY A 80 11.50 -0.79 -11.54
N ALA A 81 11.51 -2.05 -11.97
CA ALA A 81 10.64 -3.07 -11.43
C ALA A 81 10.87 -3.29 -9.93
N LYS A 82 9.78 -3.53 -9.21
CA LYS A 82 9.74 -3.75 -7.75
C LYS A 82 9.41 -5.22 -7.45
N ASP A 83 9.99 -6.11 -8.25
CA ASP A 83 9.79 -7.56 -8.25
C ASP A 83 10.82 -8.33 -7.39
N SER A 84 11.71 -7.59 -6.72
CA SER A 84 12.75 -8.12 -5.86
C SER A 84 13.20 -7.06 -4.85
N ARG A 85 13.90 -7.49 -3.79
CA ARG A 85 14.49 -6.59 -2.79
C ARG A 85 15.53 -5.61 -3.37
N GLY A 86 16.10 -5.91 -4.55
CA GLY A 86 17.29 -5.24 -5.05
C GLY A 86 17.13 -3.73 -5.31
N ILE A 87 15.95 -3.27 -5.75
CA ILE A 87 15.69 -1.83 -5.94
C ILE A 87 15.58 -1.10 -4.60
N PHE A 88 15.01 -1.74 -3.58
CA PHE A 88 14.89 -1.19 -2.24
C PHE A 88 16.25 -1.10 -1.54
N ASP A 89 17.13 -2.09 -1.71
CA ASP A 89 18.51 -2.03 -1.22
C ASP A 89 19.28 -0.85 -1.83
N ARG A 90 19.12 -0.59 -3.14
CA ARG A 90 19.70 0.58 -3.81
C ARG A 90 19.14 1.90 -3.28
N ALA A 91 17.84 1.94 -3.01
CA ALA A 91 17.20 3.12 -2.44
C ALA A 91 17.71 3.44 -1.03
N VAL A 92 17.87 2.43 -0.17
CA VAL A 92 18.46 2.61 1.17
C VAL A 92 19.90 3.12 1.06
N ALA A 93 20.71 2.53 0.16
CA ALA A 93 22.09 2.96 -0.06
C ALA A 93 22.20 4.44 -0.50
N SER A 94 21.23 4.93 -1.28
CA SER A 94 21.24 6.32 -1.77
C SER A 94 20.86 7.36 -0.72
N THR A 95 20.41 6.94 0.47
CA THR A 95 20.05 7.87 1.56
C THR A 95 21.24 8.59 2.20
N GLY A 96 22.47 8.15 1.92
CA GLY A 96 23.68 8.77 2.46
C GLY A 96 23.92 8.47 3.94
N GLY A 97 23.48 7.30 4.42
CA GLY A 97 23.77 6.81 5.78
C GLY A 97 22.54 6.59 6.67
N THR A 98 21.32 6.64 6.13
CA THR A 98 20.14 6.19 6.87
C THR A 98 20.09 4.67 6.83
N THR A 99 19.91 4.04 8.00
CA THR A 99 19.72 2.59 8.10
C THR A 99 18.41 2.17 7.46
N ALA A 100 18.29 0.90 7.04
CA ALA A 100 17.08 0.41 6.37
C ALA A 100 15.81 0.59 7.21
N ASP A 101 15.88 0.37 8.53
CA ASP A 101 14.77 0.59 9.47
C ASP A 101 14.45 2.08 9.69
N GLY A 102 15.37 2.97 9.33
CA GLY A 102 15.15 4.41 9.22
C GLY A 102 14.36 4.80 7.97
N CYS A 103 14.19 3.89 7.01
CA CYS A 103 13.46 4.14 5.76
C CYS A 103 12.03 3.59 5.82
N VAL A 104 11.12 4.28 5.12
CA VAL A 104 9.73 3.85 4.94
C VAL A 104 9.44 3.76 3.45
N PHE A 105 8.88 2.64 2.99
CA PHE A 105 8.28 2.52 1.66
C PHE A 105 6.76 2.59 1.75
N VAL A 106 6.17 3.50 0.99
CA VAL A 106 4.72 3.69 0.91
C VAL A 106 4.27 3.23 -0.48
N GLY A 107 3.40 2.22 -0.52
CA GLY A 107 2.89 1.65 -1.77
C GLY A 107 1.64 0.81 -1.51
N GLU A 108 0.68 0.81 -2.43
CA GLU A 108 -0.58 0.05 -2.35
C GLU A 108 -0.39 -1.47 -2.47
N ASN A 109 0.68 -1.91 -3.13
CA ASN A 109 0.93 -3.28 -3.53
C ASN A 109 1.57 -4.06 -2.39
N ALA A 110 0.85 -5.08 -1.90
CA ALA A 110 1.31 -5.90 -0.79
C ALA A 110 2.62 -6.67 -1.10
N GLN A 111 2.84 -7.08 -2.35
CA GLN A 111 4.03 -7.83 -2.76
C GLN A 111 5.25 -6.91 -2.81
N GLU A 112 5.11 -5.71 -3.36
CA GLU A 112 6.20 -4.71 -3.38
C GLU A 112 6.58 -4.29 -1.96
N ARG A 113 5.59 -4.06 -1.08
CA ARG A 113 5.84 -3.81 0.35
C ARG A 113 6.58 -4.97 1.01
N ALA A 114 6.28 -6.22 0.65
CA ALA A 114 7.00 -7.35 1.19
C ALA A 114 8.48 -7.39 0.77
N PHE A 115 8.81 -7.05 -0.47
CA PHE A 115 10.21 -6.90 -0.90
C PHE A 115 10.91 -5.72 -0.20
N ALA A 116 10.19 -4.64 0.07
CA ALA A 116 10.71 -3.54 0.89
C ALA A 116 11.01 -4.00 2.34
N ARG A 117 10.13 -4.80 2.94
CA ARG A 117 10.37 -5.40 4.27
C ARG A 117 11.55 -6.38 4.27
N GLU A 118 11.73 -7.17 3.22
CA GLU A 118 12.92 -8.03 3.05
C GLU A 118 14.22 -7.21 2.97
N ALA A 119 14.16 -6.00 2.41
CA ALA A 119 15.25 -5.02 2.41
C ALA A 119 15.40 -4.26 3.76
N GLY A 120 14.55 -4.55 4.75
CA GLY A 120 14.59 -3.96 6.10
C GLY A 120 13.86 -2.63 6.23
N LEU A 121 13.15 -2.17 5.20
CA LEU A 121 12.33 -0.96 5.28
C LEU A 121 11.05 -1.23 6.07
N ARG A 122 10.56 -0.18 6.72
CA ARG A 122 9.18 -0.15 7.22
C ARG A 122 8.23 0.16 6.08
N THR A 123 6.97 -0.21 6.20
CA THR A 123 6.04 -0.08 5.08
C THR A 123 4.69 0.50 5.48
N ALA A 124 4.05 1.20 4.53
CA ALA A 124 2.70 1.72 4.68
C ALA A 124 1.89 1.43 3.40
N PRO A 125 0.63 0.96 3.50
CA PRO A 125 -0.20 0.66 2.34
C PRO A 125 -0.80 1.91 1.66
N HIS A 126 -0.68 3.08 2.28
CA HIS A 126 -1.24 4.34 1.78
C HIS A 126 -0.51 5.55 2.41
N PRO A 127 -0.35 6.68 1.70
CA PRO A 127 0.33 7.88 2.23
C PRO A 127 -0.19 8.38 3.59
N VAL A 128 -1.50 8.29 3.84
CA VAL A 128 -2.11 8.64 5.14
C VAL A 128 -1.48 7.90 6.33
N PHE A 129 -0.91 6.72 6.12
CA PHE A 129 -0.28 5.92 7.19
C PHE A 129 1.25 6.11 7.29
N THR A 130 1.82 7.06 6.55
CA THR A 130 3.28 7.28 6.54
C THR A 130 3.83 7.56 7.94
N VAL A 131 3.17 8.43 8.71
CA VAL A 131 3.58 8.75 10.09
C VAL A 131 3.45 7.52 10.99
N ALA A 132 2.37 6.75 10.85
CA ALA A 132 2.20 5.51 11.60
C ALA A 132 3.35 4.52 11.32
N ALA A 133 3.74 4.34 10.06
CA ALA A 133 4.90 3.51 9.72
C ALA A 133 6.22 4.06 10.27
N MET A 134 6.43 5.39 10.24
CA MET A 134 7.58 6.04 10.89
C MET A 134 7.63 5.86 12.41
N GLU A 135 6.49 5.58 13.04
CA GLU A 135 6.34 5.35 14.48
C GLU A 135 6.19 3.86 14.84
N ASN A 136 6.32 2.95 13.87
CA ASN A 136 6.05 1.51 14.03
C ASN A 136 4.64 1.19 14.55
N ARG A 137 3.66 2.04 14.24
CA ARG A 137 2.26 1.80 14.59
C ARG A 137 1.59 0.94 13.52
N PRO A 138 0.82 -0.08 13.93
CA PRO A 138 0.15 -0.96 12.99
C PRO A 138 -1.00 -0.26 12.26
N VAL A 139 -1.26 -0.73 11.03
CA VAL A 139 -2.47 -0.43 10.27
C VAL A 139 -3.32 -1.70 10.22
N PHE A 140 -4.61 -1.55 10.51
CA PHE A 140 -5.58 -2.63 10.54
C PHE A 140 -6.56 -2.50 9.39
N ARG A 141 -7.09 -3.64 8.95
CA ARG A 141 -8.32 -3.70 8.17
C ARG A 141 -9.50 -3.69 9.14
N ALA A 142 -10.51 -2.90 8.84
CA ALA A 142 -11.74 -2.86 9.62
C ALA A 142 -12.98 -2.77 8.72
N ARG A 143 -14.12 -3.17 9.27
CA ARG A 143 -15.44 -3.05 8.68
C ARG A 143 -16.26 -2.00 9.41
N ILE A 144 -16.93 -1.16 8.64
CA ILE A 144 -17.82 -0.14 9.15
C ILE A 144 -19.19 -0.37 8.55
N GLU A 145 -20.17 -0.62 9.42
CA GLU A 145 -21.58 -0.60 9.08
C GLU A 145 -22.13 0.81 9.30
N LEU A 146 -22.65 1.42 8.24
CA LEU A 146 -23.18 2.77 8.31
C LEU A 146 -24.51 2.78 9.10
N PRO A 147 -24.61 3.64 10.15
CA PRO A 147 -25.84 3.84 10.88
C PRO A 147 -27.01 4.29 9.98
N ASP A 148 -28.24 4.03 10.41
CA ASP A 148 -29.42 4.58 9.74
C ASP A 148 -29.35 6.12 9.70
N GLY A 149 -29.58 6.71 8.53
CA GLY A 149 -29.50 8.16 8.34
C GLY A 149 -28.09 8.72 8.14
N GLN A 150 -27.03 7.91 8.26
CA GLN A 150 -25.67 8.31 7.89
C GLN A 150 -25.26 7.71 6.55
N GLY A 151 -24.85 8.59 5.62
CA GLY A 151 -24.39 8.20 4.29
C GLY A 151 -22.86 8.07 4.22
N GLN A 152 -22.38 7.54 3.11
CA GLN A 152 -20.95 7.42 2.82
C GLN A 152 -20.22 8.77 2.89
N ALA A 153 -20.88 9.88 2.54
CA ALA A 153 -20.31 11.22 2.63
C ALA A 153 -19.91 11.61 4.08
N ALA A 154 -20.71 11.23 5.07
CA ALA A 154 -20.39 11.48 6.48
C ALA A 154 -19.18 10.65 6.92
N LEU A 155 -19.10 9.38 6.48
CA LEU A 155 -17.95 8.53 6.75
C LEU A 155 -16.68 9.08 6.08
N THR A 156 -16.77 9.53 4.82
CA THR A 156 -15.64 10.17 4.13
C THR A 156 -15.14 11.39 4.88
N ALA A 157 -16.04 12.28 5.30
CA ALA A 157 -15.67 13.47 6.07
C ALA A 157 -14.97 13.12 7.39
N ALA A 158 -15.43 12.07 8.10
CA ALA A 158 -14.76 11.59 9.31
C ALA A 158 -13.37 10.99 9.01
N MET A 159 -13.23 10.23 7.92
CA MET A 159 -11.95 9.65 7.49
C MET A 159 -10.94 10.73 7.05
N ASP A 160 -11.38 11.85 6.48
CA ASP A 160 -10.50 12.92 6.03
C ASP A 160 -9.67 13.51 7.18
N GLY A 161 -10.26 13.58 8.38
CA GLY A 161 -9.60 13.99 9.63
C GLY A 161 -8.90 12.87 10.41
N ALA A 162 -8.98 11.62 9.94
CA ALA A 162 -8.49 10.45 10.67
C ALA A 162 -7.32 9.76 9.94
N GLU A 163 -6.54 8.95 10.66
CA GLU A 163 -5.65 7.96 10.07
C GLU A 163 -6.46 6.75 9.59
N ALA A 164 -7.32 6.97 8.60
CA ALA A 164 -8.17 5.96 7.99
C ALA A 164 -8.43 6.26 6.51
N VAL A 165 -8.56 5.21 5.69
CA VAL A 165 -8.89 5.31 4.26
C VAL A 165 -9.85 4.20 3.84
N PRO A 166 -10.78 4.47 2.90
CA PRO A 166 -11.63 3.43 2.34
C PRO A 166 -10.81 2.50 1.45
N VAL A 167 -11.01 1.20 1.61
CA VAL A 167 -10.42 0.17 0.73
C VAL A 167 -11.44 -0.32 -0.27
N ARG A 168 -12.67 -0.55 0.19
CA ARG A 168 -13.74 -1.10 -0.65
C ARG A 168 -15.11 -0.79 -0.07
N VAL A 169 -16.00 -0.26 -0.91
CA VAL A 169 -17.43 -0.18 -0.61
C VAL A 169 -18.07 -1.53 -0.95
N VAL A 170 -18.56 -2.26 0.05
CA VAL A 170 -19.17 -3.60 -0.14
C VAL A 170 -20.66 -3.49 -0.44
N SER A 171 -21.33 -2.51 0.17
CA SER A 171 -22.72 -2.15 -0.10
C SER A 171 -22.93 -0.68 0.24
N GLN A 172 -24.16 -0.17 0.03
CA GLN A 172 -24.53 1.16 0.50
C GLN A 172 -24.32 1.37 2.00
N ARG A 173 -24.27 0.29 2.79
CA ARG A 173 -24.17 0.31 4.26
C ARG A 173 -22.92 -0.32 4.83
N LEU A 174 -22.07 -0.93 4.01
CA LEU A 174 -20.89 -1.64 4.50
C LEU A 174 -19.67 -1.18 3.74
N VAL A 175 -18.71 -0.62 4.47
CA VAL A 175 -17.43 -0.15 3.93
C VAL A 175 -16.30 -0.88 4.64
N VAL A 176 -15.34 -1.37 3.87
CA VAL A 176 -14.07 -1.89 4.39
C VAL A 176 -13.05 -0.76 4.32
N VAL A 177 -12.39 -0.50 5.43
CA VAL A 177 -11.39 0.55 5.59
C VAL A 177 -10.06 -0.04 6.03
N MET A 178 -8.99 0.71 5.81
CA MET A 178 -7.77 0.59 6.59
C MET A 178 -7.74 1.72 7.61
N ALA A 179 -7.32 1.46 8.83
CA ALA A 179 -7.18 2.46 9.88
C ALA A 179 -6.09 2.06 10.87
N THR A 180 -5.45 3.05 11.49
CA THR A 180 -4.66 2.82 12.71
C THR A 180 -5.58 2.81 13.93
N GLU A 181 -5.07 2.45 15.11
CA GLU A 181 -5.80 2.58 16.37
C GLU A 181 -6.32 4.01 16.61
N ARG A 182 -5.50 5.04 16.33
CA ARG A 182 -5.95 6.44 16.39
C ARG A 182 -7.06 6.74 15.37
N GLY A 183 -6.94 6.16 14.18
CA GLY A 183 -7.96 6.28 13.15
C GLY A 183 -9.29 5.66 13.57
N THR A 184 -9.25 4.47 14.20
CA THR A 184 -10.45 3.79 14.69
C THR A 184 -11.11 4.60 15.82
N GLU A 185 -10.34 5.13 16.76
CA GLU A 185 -10.86 5.99 17.82
C GLU A 185 -11.60 7.21 17.25
N VAL A 186 -11.02 7.92 16.28
CA VAL A 186 -11.67 9.09 15.66
C VAL A 186 -12.99 8.72 14.98
N LEU A 187 -13.02 7.57 14.30
CA LEU A 187 -14.24 7.08 13.63
C LEU A 187 -15.32 6.69 14.64
N GLU A 188 -14.95 6.04 15.74
CA GLU A 188 -15.87 5.69 16.82
C GLU A 188 -16.45 6.93 17.51
N HIS A 189 -15.63 7.94 17.78
CA HIS A 189 -16.10 9.23 18.32
C HIS A 189 -17.02 9.98 17.33
N ALA A 190 -16.85 9.77 16.02
CA ALA A 190 -17.76 10.28 15.00
C ALA A 190 -19.06 9.47 14.87
N GLY A 191 -19.23 8.41 15.68
CA GLY A 191 -20.45 7.59 15.74
C GLY A 191 -20.47 6.38 14.82
N PHE A 192 -19.33 5.99 14.24
CA PHE A 192 -19.22 4.79 13.41
C PHE A 192 -18.81 3.58 14.23
N ALA A 193 -19.53 2.47 14.09
CA ALA A 193 -19.11 1.20 14.67
C ALA A 193 -17.98 0.59 13.83
N VAL A 194 -16.80 0.39 14.43
CA VAL A 194 -15.61 -0.12 13.75
C VAL A 194 -15.32 -1.55 14.21
N ALA A 195 -15.46 -2.52 13.31
CA ALA A 195 -15.11 -3.91 13.57
C ALA A 195 -13.75 -4.24 12.97
N VAL A 196 -12.70 -4.27 13.80
CA VAL A 196 -11.32 -4.57 13.38
C VAL A 196 -11.17 -6.06 13.04
N GLU A 197 -10.61 -6.37 11.87
CA GLU A 197 -10.44 -7.75 11.36
C GLU A 197 -9.01 -8.29 11.54
N GLY A 198 -7.99 -7.41 11.50
CA GLY A 198 -6.59 -7.81 11.65
C GLY A 198 -5.59 -6.84 11.03
N GLY A 199 -4.29 -7.05 11.27
CA GLY A 199 -3.21 -6.21 10.74
C GLY A 199 -2.99 -6.40 9.23
N VAL A 200 -2.87 -5.30 8.49
CA VAL A 200 -2.71 -5.31 7.02
C VAL A 200 -1.44 -6.03 6.59
N GLU A 201 -0.32 -5.77 7.26
CA GLU A 201 0.96 -6.39 6.91
C GLU A 201 1.02 -7.88 7.26
N VAL A 202 0.37 -8.30 8.36
CA VAL A 202 0.29 -9.73 8.74
C VAL A 202 -0.49 -10.51 7.67
N GLN A 203 -1.58 -9.94 7.15
CA GLN A 203 -2.33 -10.55 6.07
C GLN A 203 -1.50 -10.62 4.77
N ALA A 204 -0.80 -9.53 4.43
CA ALA A 204 0.07 -9.47 3.25
C ALA A 204 1.21 -10.49 3.30
N GLU A 205 1.82 -10.70 4.48
CA GLU A 205 2.87 -11.71 4.70
C GLU A 205 2.36 -13.12 4.46
N ALA A 206 1.17 -13.45 4.99
CA ALA A 206 0.55 -14.75 4.77
C ALA A 206 0.25 -15.00 3.29
N GLU A 207 -0.24 -13.98 2.57
CA GLU A 207 -0.53 -14.06 1.14
C GLU A 207 0.75 -14.25 0.30
N LYS A 208 1.83 -13.52 0.61
CA LYS A 208 3.12 -13.71 -0.05
C LYS A 208 3.69 -15.09 0.21
N PHE A 209 3.66 -15.56 1.45
CA PHE A 209 4.17 -16.90 1.79
C PHE A 209 3.51 -17.99 0.93
N VAL A 210 2.20 -17.91 0.76
CA VAL A 210 1.46 -18.84 -0.11
C VAL A 210 1.85 -18.66 -1.58
N SER A 211 1.96 -17.43 -2.06
CA SER A 211 2.39 -17.14 -3.44
C SER A 211 3.78 -17.72 -3.73
N ASP A 212 4.73 -17.57 -2.80
CA ASP A 212 6.09 -18.08 -2.94
C ASP A 212 6.11 -19.62 -2.99
N LEU A 213 5.32 -20.29 -2.15
CA LEU A 213 5.17 -21.75 -2.19
C LEU A 213 4.67 -22.24 -3.56
N LEU A 214 3.67 -21.56 -4.13
CA LEU A 214 3.12 -21.88 -5.44
C LEU A 214 4.16 -21.64 -6.55
N ALA A 215 4.88 -20.52 -6.51
CA ALA A 215 5.89 -20.16 -7.50
C ALA A 215 7.08 -21.14 -7.52
N ARG A 216 7.46 -21.68 -6.35
CA ARG A 216 8.51 -22.71 -6.23
C ARG A 216 8.04 -24.12 -6.59
N GLY A 217 6.74 -24.31 -6.87
CA GLY A 217 6.15 -25.64 -7.06
C GLY A 217 6.12 -26.50 -5.79
N GLU A 218 6.34 -25.89 -4.62
CA GLU A 218 6.28 -26.55 -3.31
C GLU A 218 4.84 -26.72 -2.82
N ALA A 219 3.92 -25.96 -3.40
CA ALA A 219 2.49 -26.13 -3.23
C ALA A 219 1.77 -26.27 -4.57
N VAL A 220 0.67 -27.02 -4.56
CA VAL A 220 -0.25 -27.12 -5.70
C VAL A 220 -1.62 -26.58 -5.28
N PHE A 221 -2.27 -25.85 -6.18
CA PHE A 221 -3.59 -25.28 -5.97
C PHE A 221 -4.68 -26.34 -6.15
N GLU A 222 -5.64 -26.38 -5.22
CA GLU A 222 -6.88 -27.14 -5.36
C GLU A 222 -8.09 -26.19 -5.30
N GLY A 223 -8.81 -25.99 -6.42
CA GLY A 223 -10.08 -25.24 -6.46
C GLY A 223 -10.28 -24.30 -7.67
N GLU A 224 -11.28 -23.42 -7.58
CA GLU A 224 -11.59 -22.36 -8.58
C GLU A 224 -10.66 -21.13 -8.48
N GLU A 225 -10.65 -20.30 -9.53
CA GLU A 225 -9.80 -19.10 -9.67
C GLU A 225 -9.90 -18.10 -8.48
N PRO A 226 -8.79 -17.38 -8.18
CA PRO A 226 -8.70 -16.43 -7.07
C PRO A 226 -9.79 -15.33 -7.09
N THR A 227 -10.38 -15.06 -5.93
CA THR A 227 -11.12 -13.80 -5.69
C THR A 227 -10.63 -13.11 -4.43
N PRO A 228 -10.80 -11.78 -4.27
CA PRO A 228 -10.42 -11.01 -3.06
C PRO A 228 -11.17 -11.37 -1.76
N ARG A 229 -11.81 -12.54 -1.66
CA ARG A 229 -12.68 -12.97 -0.54
C ARG A 229 -12.39 -14.41 -0.08
N THR A 230 -11.20 -14.93 -0.34
CA THR A 230 -10.85 -16.34 -0.05
C THR A 230 -9.71 -16.40 0.96
N THR A 231 -9.80 -17.32 1.93
CA THR A 231 -8.74 -17.59 2.93
C THR A 231 -7.96 -18.83 2.52
N HIS A 232 -6.63 -18.83 2.68
CA HIS A 232 -5.78 -19.98 2.38
C HIS A 232 -5.65 -20.92 3.58
N VAL A 233 -5.81 -22.22 3.34
CA VAL A 233 -5.47 -23.31 4.25
C VAL A 233 -4.31 -24.06 3.62
N VAL A 234 -3.17 -24.05 4.29
CA VAL A 234 -2.02 -24.87 3.90
C VAL A 234 -2.12 -26.19 4.66
N LYS A 235 -2.28 -27.30 3.95
CA LYS A 235 -2.27 -28.65 4.52
C LYS A 235 -1.01 -29.36 4.05
N ARG A 236 -0.37 -30.09 4.96
CA ARG A 236 0.72 -31.01 4.61
C ARG A 236 0.09 -32.39 4.39
N GLU A 237 0.27 -32.93 3.20
CA GLU A 237 -0.14 -34.29 2.86
C GLU A 237 0.87 -35.30 3.41
N ASP A 238 0.46 -36.57 3.49
CA ASP A 238 1.27 -37.65 4.06
C ASP A 238 2.55 -37.93 3.25
N ASP A 239 2.56 -37.55 1.97
CA ASP A 239 3.73 -37.62 1.06
C ASP A 239 4.70 -36.43 1.23
N GLY A 240 4.41 -35.52 2.16
CA GLY A 240 5.19 -34.32 2.45
C GLY A 240 4.89 -33.14 1.54
N ARG A 241 4.01 -33.28 0.54
CA ARG A 241 3.57 -32.20 -0.35
C ARG A 241 2.68 -31.23 0.43
N LEU A 242 2.80 -29.93 0.14
CA LEU A 242 1.87 -28.93 0.66
C LEU A 242 0.73 -28.74 -0.33
N THR A 243 -0.51 -28.84 0.13
CA THR A 243 -1.70 -28.45 -0.62
C THR A 243 -2.21 -27.12 -0.06
N VAL A 244 -2.46 -26.17 -0.97
CA VAL A 244 -3.07 -24.89 -0.61
C VAL A 244 -4.52 -24.93 -1.05
N ARG A 245 -5.43 -25.00 -0.08
CA ARG A 245 -6.87 -24.93 -0.31
C ARG A 245 -7.39 -23.55 0.04
N ARG A 246 -8.12 -22.90 -0.87
CA ARG A 246 -8.86 -21.67 -0.53
C ARG A 246 -10.26 -22.02 -0.02
N LEU A 247 -10.54 -21.71 1.25
CA LEU A 247 -11.89 -21.80 1.79
C LEU A 247 -12.67 -20.53 1.43
N ARG A 248 -13.83 -20.71 0.80
CA ARG A 248 -14.89 -19.68 0.73
C ARG A 248 -15.71 -19.79 2.01
N PHE A 249 -15.85 -18.70 2.75
CA PHE A 249 -16.96 -18.59 3.69
C PHE A 249 -18.23 -18.38 2.86
N SER A 250 -19.08 -19.40 2.78
CA SER A 250 -20.47 -19.20 2.38
C SER A 250 -21.13 -18.31 3.43
N ARG A 251 -21.81 -17.25 2.98
CA ARG A 251 -22.63 -16.38 3.83
C ARG A 251 -23.66 -17.16 4.60
#